data_AF-A0A5C7XFW7-F1
#
_entry.id   AF-A0A5C7XFW7-F1
#
_cell.length_a   1.000
_cell.length_b   1.000
_cell.length_c   1.000
_cell.angle_alpha   90.00
_cell.angle_beta   90.00
_cell.angle_gamma   90.00
#
_symmetry.space_group_name_H-M   'P 1'
#
loop_
_entity.id
_entity.type
_entity.pdbx_description
1 polymer ?
#
loop_
_entity_poly.entity_id
_entity_poly.type
_entity_poly.pdbx_seq_one_letter_code
_entity_poly.pdbx_strand_id
1 'polypeptide(L)'
;MTRAFAPTRARATLAAALLSCALCVGAANPFAAFDDPRPEGRLSLRERSQCEVPDDPEARWCDYPHEVRIFTERRESCDHFRGEPWPEGDEPGMQERRDQLTKGMRDACAGTDAELARLRAKYRDDAEIAKMLGEFETDIEP
;
A
#
# COMPACT_ATOMS: atom_id res chain seq x y z
N MET A 1 36.25 63.70 46.80
CA MET A 1 34.87 63.23 46.52
C MET A 1 34.97 62.18 45.42
N THR A 2 35.14 60.90 45.80
CA THR A 2 34.12 59.82 45.88
C THR A 2 33.98 59.00 44.59
N ARG A 3 34.37 57.72 44.73
CA ARG A 3 34.16 56.48 43.93
C ARG A 3 33.08 56.46 42.83
N ALA A 4 33.34 55.68 41.77
CA ALA A 4 32.61 54.44 41.37
C ALA A 4 33.28 53.86 40.08
N PHE A 5 33.80 52.62 40.01
CA PHE A 5 33.12 51.33 39.72
C PHE A 5 32.03 51.46 38.62
N ALA A 6 31.95 50.72 37.51
CA ALA A 6 32.55 49.44 37.10
C ALA A 6 32.36 49.23 35.55
N PRO A 7 32.15 48.03 34.98
CA PRO A 7 33.11 47.35 34.11
C PRO A 7 32.58 47.05 32.69
N THR A 8 33.42 46.57 31.78
CA THR A 8 32.99 45.54 30.81
C THR A 8 34.19 44.86 30.15
N ARG A 9 34.49 43.63 30.59
CA ARG A 9 35.26 42.66 29.81
C ARG A 9 34.27 41.94 28.90
N ALA A 10 34.24 42.26 27.61
CA ALA A 10 33.58 41.41 26.63
C ALA A 10 34.44 40.14 26.45
N ARG A 11 33.89 39.00 26.86
CA ARG A 11 34.53 37.69 26.76
C ARG A 11 34.43 37.16 25.33
N ALA A 12 35.50 36.48 24.95
CA ALA A 12 35.75 35.88 23.66
C ALA A 12 34.62 34.94 23.19
N THR A 13 34.38 35.00 21.89
CA THR A 13 33.61 34.06 21.08
C THR A 13 34.24 32.66 21.15
N LEU A 14 33.48 31.68 21.63
CA LEU A 14 33.74 30.26 21.39
C LEU A 14 32.55 29.71 20.61
N ALA A 15 32.77 29.49 19.32
CA ALA A 15 31.85 28.81 18.42
C ALA A 15 31.73 27.34 18.87
N ALA A 16 30.55 26.95 19.34
CA ALA A 16 30.20 25.55 19.56
C ALA A 16 29.59 25.00 18.26
N ALA A 17 30.40 24.33 17.46
CA ALA A 17 29.92 23.49 16.38
C ALA A 17 29.32 22.21 16.99
N LEU A 18 28.00 22.18 17.13
CA LEU A 18 27.27 20.94 17.46
C LEU A 18 26.71 20.36 16.16
N LEU A 19 27.52 19.45 15.64
CA LEU A 19 27.23 18.52 14.56
C LEU A 19 26.21 17.49 15.05
N SER A 20 24.91 17.78 14.94
CA SER A 20 23.85 16.80 15.24
C SER A 20 23.27 16.22 13.97
N CYS A 21 23.82 15.04 13.64
CA CYS A 21 23.20 13.88 13.02
C CYS A 21 21.82 14.12 12.36
N ALA A 22 21.84 14.32 11.04
CA ALA A 22 20.73 14.00 10.17
C ALA A 22 20.56 12.46 10.16
N LEU A 23 19.92 11.92 11.20
CA LEU A 23 19.31 10.60 11.09
C LEU A 23 18.08 10.79 10.22
N CYS A 24 18.24 10.39 8.97
CA CYS A 24 17.17 10.09 8.04
C CYS A 24 16.17 9.16 8.75
N VAL A 25 15.12 9.73 9.32
CA VAL A 25 13.86 9.00 9.47
C VAL A 25 13.38 8.81 8.05
N GLY A 26 13.88 7.75 7.42
CA GLY A 26 13.22 7.20 6.25
C GLY A 26 11.78 6.97 6.68
N ALA A 27 10.84 7.53 5.92
CA ALA A 27 9.45 7.14 5.99
C ALA A 27 9.41 5.63 5.74
N ALA A 28 9.46 4.84 6.81
CA ALA A 28 9.24 3.42 6.72
C ALA A 28 7.80 3.28 6.24
N ASN A 29 7.68 2.88 4.97
CA ASN A 29 6.40 2.65 4.34
C ASN A 29 5.72 1.54 5.18
N PRO A 30 4.58 1.81 5.86
CA PRO A 30 4.00 0.86 6.82
C PRO A 30 3.55 -0.46 6.17
N PHE A 31 3.62 -0.57 4.85
CA PHE A 31 3.33 -1.76 4.06
C PHE A 31 4.54 -2.65 3.77
N ALA A 32 5.77 -2.25 4.11
CA ALA A 32 6.98 -3.06 3.89
C ALA A 32 7.09 -4.27 4.86
N ALA A 33 6.14 -4.46 5.78
CA ALA A 33 6.16 -5.48 6.81
C ALA A 33 5.19 -6.66 6.55
N PHE A 34 4.87 -6.95 5.29
CA PHE A 34 4.26 -8.24 4.90
C PHE A 34 5.35 -9.30 4.62
N ASP A 35 6.38 -9.37 5.46
CA ASP A 35 7.20 -10.59 5.57
C ASP A 35 6.34 -11.63 6.30
N ASP A 36 5.42 -12.22 5.55
CA ASP A 36 4.67 -13.39 5.96
C ASP A 36 5.68 -14.51 6.25
N PRO A 37 5.80 -15.00 7.50
CA PRO A 37 6.79 -16.02 7.85
C PRO A 37 6.49 -17.38 7.20
N ARG A 38 5.37 -17.51 6.47
CA ARG A 38 5.00 -18.73 5.76
C ARG A 38 5.98 -19.00 4.59
N PRO A 39 6.40 -20.26 4.40
CA PRO A 39 7.25 -20.62 3.27
C PRO A 39 6.55 -20.25 1.96
N GLU A 40 7.20 -19.40 1.16
CA GLU A 40 6.67 -18.84 -0.10
C GLU A 40 5.35 -18.07 0.03
N GLY A 41 4.96 -17.67 1.25
CA GLY A 41 3.68 -17.03 1.54
C GLY A 41 2.47 -17.97 1.47
N ARG A 42 2.67 -19.30 1.39
CA ARG A 42 1.56 -20.26 1.21
C ARG A 42 0.93 -20.66 2.55
N LEU A 43 -0.39 -20.90 2.55
CA LEU A 43 -1.10 -21.42 3.72
C LEU A 43 -0.54 -22.78 4.16
N SER A 44 -0.44 -22.97 5.48
CA SER A 44 -0.21 -24.28 6.07
C SER A 44 -1.36 -25.24 5.74
N LEU A 45 -1.13 -26.55 5.88
CA LEU A 45 -2.17 -27.56 5.63
C LEU A 45 -3.44 -27.32 6.45
N ARG A 46 -3.28 -26.90 7.72
CA ARG A 46 -4.41 -26.60 8.59
C ARG A 46 -5.18 -25.38 8.11
N GLU A 47 -4.49 -24.27 7.84
CA GLU A 47 -5.15 -23.05 7.36
C GLU A 47 -5.85 -23.30 6.02
N ARG A 48 -5.23 -24.08 5.13
CA ARG A 48 -5.82 -24.44 3.83
C ARG A 48 -7.10 -25.26 3.99
N SER A 49 -7.16 -26.18 4.95
CA SER A 49 -8.40 -26.93 5.26
C SER A 49 -9.54 -26.07 5.82
N GLN A 50 -9.22 -24.87 6.30
CA GLN A 50 -10.18 -23.91 6.88
C GLN A 50 -10.45 -22.72 5.95
N CYS A 51 -9.78 -22.66 4.81
CA CYS A 51 -9.91 -21.58 3.87
C CYS A 51 -11.22 -21.75 3.11
N GLU A 52 -12.01 -20.67 3.09
CA GLU A 52 -13.26 -20.60 2.36
C GLU A 52 -12.96 -20.16 0.93
N VAL A 53 -13.39 -20.97 -0.04
CA VAL A 53 -13.23 -20.66 -1.46
C VAL A 53 -14.36 -19.69 -1.85
N PRO A 54 -14.09 -18.60 -2.58
CA PRO A 54 -15.13 -17.78 -3.20
C PRO A 54 -16.07 -18.64 -4.06
N ASP A 55 -17.23 -18.13 -4.48
CA ASP A 55 -18.33 -18.89 -5.12
C ASP A 55 -17.96 -19.73 -6.38
N ASP A 56 -16.71 -19.72 -6.84
CA ASP A 56 -16.16 -20.61 -7.86
C ASP A 56 -15.44 -21.83 -7.25
N PRO A 57 -16.01 -23.05 -7.38
CA PRO A 57 -15.43 -24.27 -6.82
C PRO A 57 -14.16 -24.78 -7.55
N GLU A 58 -13.83 -24.26 -8.74
CA GLU A 58 -12.60 -24.64 -9.46
C GLU A 58 -11.40 -23.77 -9.09
N ALA A 59 -11.62 -22.67 -8.37
CA ALA A 59 -10.56 -21.76 -7.96
C ALA A 59 -9.66 -22.40 -6.89
N ARG A 60 -8.38 -22.56 -7.21
CA ARG A 60 -7.33 -22.98 -6.26
C ARG A 60 -6.93 -21.88 -5.27
N TRP A 61 -7.90 -21.05 -4.88
CA TRP A 61 -7.73 -19.87 -4.04
C TRP A 61 -6.89 -20.15 -2.77
N CYS A 62 -7.19 -21.25 -2.10
CA CYS A 62 -6.53 -21.64 -0.86
C CYS A 62 -5.10 -22.16 -1.06
N ASP A 63 -4.71 -22.52 -2.28
CA ASP A 63 -3.33 -22.89 -2.64
C ASP A 63 -2.46 -21.69 -3.02
N TYR A 64 -3.09 -20.54 -3.34
CA TYR A 64 -2.35 -19.35 -3.72
C TYR A 64 -1.52 -18.80 -2.56
N PRO A 65 -0.37 -18.19 -2.85
CA PRO A 65 0.36 -17.39 -1.88
C PRO A 65 -0.53 -16.27 -1.33
N HIS A 66 -0.31 -15.91 -0.08
CA HIS A 66 -1.10 -14.91 0.62
C HIS A 66 -1.08 -13.55 -0.07
N GLU A 67 0.09 -13.10 -0.52
CA GLU A 67 0.21 -11.83 -1.24
C GLU A 67 -0.58 -11.82 -2.56
N VAL A 68 -0.71 -12.99 -3.21
CA VAL A 68 -1.51 -13.13 -4.44
C VAL A 68 -2.99 -13.00 -4.10
N ARG A 69 -3.46 -13.65 -3.03
CA ARG A 69 -4.86 -13.51 -2.58
C ARG A 69 -5.21 -12.08 -2.19
N ILE A 70 -4.39 -11.45 -1.37
CA ILE A 70 -4.61 -10.06 -0.91
C ILE A 70 -4.63 -9.10 -2.10
N PHE A 71 -3.71 -9.29 -3.06
CA PHE A 71 -3.74 -8.52 -4.30
C PHE A 71 -5.04 -8.74 -5.08
N THR A 72 -5.45 -9.99 -5.29
CA THR A 72 -6.69 -10.31 -6.02
C THR A 72 -7.91 -9.67 -5.37
N GLU A 73 -8.13 -9.82 -4.06
CA GLU A 73 -9.26 -9.21 -3.33
C GLU A 73 -9.28 -7.68 -3.50
N ARG A 74 -8.10 -7.06 -3.41
CA ARG A 74 -7.96 -5.62 -3.56
C ARG A 74 -8.22 -5.16 -4.99
N ARG A 75 -7.69 -5.89 -5.98
CA ARG A 75 -7.83 -5.57 -7.41
C ARG A 75 -9.27 -5.76 -7.87
N GLU A 76 -9.94 -6.81 -7.43
CA GLU A 76 -11.38 -7.02 -7.66
C GLU A 76 -12.23 -5.90 -7.05
N SER A 77 -11.86 -5.39 -5.87
CA SER A 77 -12.53 -4.23 -5.28
C SER A 77 -12.33 -2.97 -6.14
N CYS A 78 -11.14 -2.78 -6.72
CA CYS A 78 -10.89 -1.69 -7.68
C CYS A 78 -11.76 -1.85 -8.94
N ASP A 79 -11.78 -3.04 -9.53
CA ASP A 79 -12.57 -3.34 -10.73
C ASP A 79 -14.08 -3.20 -10.47
N HIS A 80 -14.55 -3.54 -9.27
CA HIS A 80 -15.92 -3.26 -8.84
C HIS A 80 -16.24 -1.77 -8.93
N PHE A 81 -15.46 -0.90 -8.29
CA PHE A 81 -15.73 0.55 -8.32
C PHE A 81 -15.57 1.16 -9.72
N ARG A 82 -14.60 0.68 -10.51
CA ARG A 82 -14.36 1.15 -11.88
C ARG A 82 -15.48 0.71 -12.85
N GLY A 83 -16.07 -0.45 -12.61
CA GLY A 83 -17.16 -1.00 -13.42
C GLY A 83 -18.56 -0.46 -13.06
N GLU A 84 -18.70 0.24 -11.94
CA GLU A 84 -19.97 0.83 -11.52
C GLU A 84 -20.42 1.98 -12.44
N PRO A 85 -21.72 2.06 -12.80
CA PRO A 85 -22.23 3.15 -13.62
C PRO A 85 -21.98 4.53 -12.99
N TRP A 86 -21.49 5.48 -13.79
CA TRP A 86 -21.30 6.85 -13.33
C TRP A 86 -22.64 7.58 -13.23
N PRO A 87 -23.00 8.15 -12.07
CA PRO A 87 -24.26 8.86 -11.89
C PRO A 87 -24.23 10.25 -12.57
N GLU A 88 -25.13 10.43 -13.53
CA GLU A 88 -25.38 11.70 -14.23
C GLU A 88 -26.41 12.56 -13.50
N GLY A 89 -26.42 13.87 -13.78
CA GLY A 89 -27.36 14.82 -13.18
C GLY A 89 -26.85 15.52 -11.91
N ASP A 90 -27.69 16.43 -11.41
CA ASP A 90 -27.42 17.37 -10.31
C ASP A 90 -28.33 17.14 -9.08
N GLU A 91 -29.08 16.03 -9.05
CA GLU A 91 -29.87 15.67 -7.88
C GLU A 91 -28.95 15.44 -6.66
N PRO A 92 -29.38 15.77 -5.44
CA PRO A 92 -28.52 15.74 -4.26
C PRO A 92 -27.76 14.42 -3.99
N GLY A 93 -28.30 13.27 -4.44
CA GLY A 93 -27.65 11.96 -4.29
C GLY A 93 -26.61 11.64 -5.37
N MET A 94 -26.61 12.34 -6.51
CA MET A 94 -25.69 12.04 -7.61
C MET A 94 -24.28 12.48 -7.28
N GLN A 95 -24.11 13.67 -6.71
CA GLN A 95 -22.80 14.16 -6.29
C GLN A 95 -22.19 13.25 -5.21
N GLU A 96 -22.97 12.87 -4.21
CA GLU A 96 -22.50 11.96 -3.15
C GLU A 96 -22.07 10.61 -3.73
N ARG A 97 -22.83 10.05 -4.68
CA ARG A 97 -22.45 8.79 -5.32
C ARG A 97 -21.16 8.91 -6.15
N ARG A 98 -20.93 10.02 -6.86
CA ARG A 98 -19.65 10.29 -7.56
C ARG A 98 -18.48 10.34 -6.59
N ASP A 99 -18.66 11.00 -5.45
CA ASP A 99 -17.63 11.10 -4.42
C ASP A 99 -17.29 9.73 -3.82
N GLN A 100 -18.31 8.89 -3.58
CA GLN A 100 -18.13 7.51 -3.12
C GLN A 100 -17.36 6.66 -4.14
N LEU A 101 -17.73 6.70 -5.42
CA LEU A 101 -17.04 5.96 -6.49
C LEU A 101 -15.59 6.43 -6.62
N THR A 102 -15.37 7.74 -6.66
CA THR A 102 -14.02 8.33 -6.77
C THR A 102 -13.14 7.92 -5.59
N LYS A 103 -13.68 7.98 -4.37
CA LYS A 103 -12.96 7.54 -3.17
C LYS A 103 -12.68 6.04 -3.20
N GLY A 104 -13.66 5.22 -3.58
CA GLY A 104 -13.53 3.78 -3.70
C GLY A 104 -12.43 3.38 -4.68
N MET A 105 -12.42 3.96 -5.89
CA MET A 105 -11.35 3.78 -6.87
C MET A 105 -10.00 4.21 -6.31
N ARG A 106 -9.89 5.41 -5.72
CA ARG A 106 -8.61 5.89 -5.18
C ARG A 106 -8.04 4.96 -4.11
N ASP A 107 -8.88 4.47 -3.21
CA ASP A 107 -8.44 3.65 -2.09
C ASP A 107 -8.12 2.20 -2.52
N ALA A 108 -8.91 1.64 -3.44
CA ALA A 108 -8.72 0.26 -3.90
C ALA A 108 -7.64 0.14 -4.98
N CYS A 109 -7.59 1.05 -5.97
CA CYS A 109 -6.75 0.93 -7.16
C CYS A 109 -5.30 1.38 -6.95
N ALA A 110 -5.04 2.38 -6.10
CA ALA A 110 -3.73 3.03 -6.03
C ALA A 110 -2.57 2.06 -5.71
N GLY A 111 -1.56 2.00 -6.57
CA GLY A 111 -0.39 1.12 -6.46
C GLY A 111 -0.63 -0.35 -6.85
N THR A 112 -1.83 -0.73 -7.29
CA THR A 112 -2.12 -2.10 -7.72
C THR A 112 -1.48 -2.46 -9.07
N ASP A 113 -1.22 -1.51 -9.97
CA ASP A 113 -0.51 -1.75 -11.24
C ASP A 113 0.97 -2.09 -11.00
N ALA A 114 1.61 -1.34 -10.09
CA ALA A 114 2.97 -1.63 -9.65
C ALA A 114 3.06 -2.98 -8.90
N GLU A 115 2.06 -3.28 -8.08
CA GLU A 115 1.96 -4.56 -7.37
C GLU A 115 1.76 -5.74 -8.34
N LEU A 116 0.90 -5.59 -9.35
CA LEU A 116 0.69 -6.59 -10.40
C LEU A 116 1.98 -6.87 -11.16
N ALA A 117 2.72 -5.83 -11.56
CA ALA A 117 4.00 -5.98 -12.24
C ALA A 117 5.00 -6.77 -11.37
N ARG A 118 5.06 -6.45 -10.06
CA ARG A 118 5.90 -7.16 -9.09
C ARG A 118 5.51 -8.63 -8.95
N LEU A 119 4.22 -8.92 -8.82
CA LEU A 119 3.71 -10.28 -8.65
C LEU A 119 3.92 -11.13 -9.90
N ARG A 120 3.67 -10.57 -11.10
CA ARG A 120 3.96 -11.25 -12.38
C ARG A 120 5.44 -11.60 -12.51
N ALA A 121 6.33 -10.70 -12.09
CA ALA A 121 7.76 -10.98 -12.09
C ALA A 121 8.13 -12.09 -11.08
N LYS A 122 7.55 -12.05 -9.88
CA LYS A 122 7.82 -13.01 -8.80
C LYS A 122 7.33 -14.43 -9.13
N TYR A 123 6.14 -14.55 -9.73
CA TYR A 123 5.47 -15.83 -9.96
C TYR A 123 5.51 -16.29 -11.43
N ARG A 124 6.41 -15.74 -12.25
CA ARG A 124 6.52 -16.08 -13.68
C ARG A 124 6.72 -17.57 -13.98
N ASP A 125 7.32 -18.31 -13.04
CA ASP A 125 7.65 -19.73 -13.18
C ASP A 125 6.55 -20.64 -12.58
N ASP A 126 5.51 -20.07 -11.95
CA ASP A 126 4.30 -20.76 -11.49
C ASP A 126 3.18 -20.54 -12.51
N ALA A 127 2.98 -21.51 -13.41
CA ALA A 127 2.11 -21.35 -14.58
C ALA A 127 0.64 -21.04 -14.22
N GLU A 128 0.15 -21.57 -13.09
CA GLU A 128 -1.23 -21.32 -12.64
C GLU A 128 -1.38 -19.89 -12.13
N ILE A 129 -0.46 -19.43 -11.28
CA ILE A 129 -0.48 -18.05 -10.76
C ILE A 129 -0.22 -17.05 -11.89
N ALA A 130 0.73 -17.34 -12.79
CA ALA A 130 1.02 -16.49 -13.94
C ALA A 130 -0.18 -16.34 -14.87
N LYS A 131 -0.95 -17.41 -15.10
CA LYS A 131 -2.20 -17.37 -15.85
C LYS A 131 -3.22 -16.45 -15.16
N MET A 132 -3.50 -16.69 -13.87
CA MET A 132 -4.48 -15.90 -13.11
C MET A 132 -4.09 -14.41 -13.05
N LEU A 133 -2.83 -14.10 -12.71
CA LEU A 133 -2.35 -12.73 -12.72
C LEU A 133 -2.36 -12.13 -14.14
N GLY A 134 -2.36 -12.94 -15.18
CA GLY A 134 -2.48 -12.52 -16.58
C GLY A 134 -3.86 -11.96 -16.95
N GLU A 135 -4.90 -12.28 -16.18
CA GLU A 135 -6.27 -11.84 -16.44
C GLU A 135 -6.51 -10.37 -16.07
N PHE A 136 -5.71 -9.83 -15.15
CA PHE A 136 -5.79 -8.41 -14.78
C PHE A 136 -5.16 -7.49 -15.84
N GLU A 137 -5.83 -6.38 -16.12
CA GLU A 137 -5.31 -5.29 -16.97
C GLU A 137 -4.02 -4.70 -16.37
N THR A 138 -3.11 -4.12 -17.16
CA THR A 138 -1.80 -3.64 -16.68
C THR A 138 -1.77 -2.22 -16.14
N ASP A 139 -2.71 -1.38 -16.57
CA ASP A 139 -2.68 0.07 -16.39
C ASP A 139 -4.13 0.55 -16.23
N ILE A 140 -4.61 0.59 -14.98
CA ILE A 140 -6.00 0.97 -14.65
C ILE A 140 -6.08 2.07 -13.60
N GLU A 141 -4.96 2.45 -13.00
CA GLU A 141 -4.93 3.52 -12.01
C GLU A 141 -5.25 4.89 -12.64
N PRO A 142 -6.08 5.73 -11.98
CA PRO A 142 -6.45 7.06 -12.49
C PRO A 142 -5.33 8.11 -12.53
#